data_AF-A0A932ZZV9-F1
#
_entry.id   AF-A0A932ZZV9-F1
#
_cell.length_a   1.000
_cell.length_b   1.000
_cell.length_c   1.000
_cell.angle_alpha   90.00
_cell.angle_beta   90.00
_cell.angle_gamma   90.00
#
_symmetry.space_group_name_H-M   'P 1'
#
loop_
_entity.id
_entity.type
_entity.pdbx_description
1 polymer ?
#
loop_
_entity_poly.entity_id
_entity_poly.type
_entity_poly.pdbx_seq_one_letter_code
_entity_poly.pdbx_strand_id
1 'polypeptide(L)' 'MAGIIDGERPFAIVRAGQAMHVVSEGDLIGTVRVVRIDAETRKVVFAFNSSTAEVRLGGDQSP' A
#
# COMPACT_ATOMS: atom_id res chain seq x y z
N MET A 1 -9.15 -5.33 -3.17
CA MET A 1 -9.67 -4.38 -2.18
C MET A 1 -8.52 -3.93 -1.31
N ALA A 2 -8.24 -2.64 -1.27
CA ALA A 2 -7.17 -2.08 -0.48
C ALA A 2 -7.66 -0.74 0.11
N GLY A 3 -7.40 -0.50 1.39
CA GLY A 3 -7.97 0.61 2.15
C GLY A 3 -7.00 1.12 3.21
N ILE A 4 -7.06 2.41 3.52
CA ILE A 4 -6.23 3.06 4.55
C ILE A 4 -7.12 3.39 5.74
N ILE A 5 -6.60 3.14 6.95
CA ILE A 5 -7.20 3.64 8.19
C ILE A 5 -6.26 4.72 8.72
N ASP A 6 -6.81 5.92 8.87
CA ASP A 6 -6.07 7.11 9.27
C ASP A 6 -6.00 7.22 10.80
N GLY A 7 -4.81 7.53 11.31
CA GLY A 7 -4.44 7.59 12.74
C GLY A 7 -2.99 8.09 12.88
N GLU A 8 -2.46 8.20 14.10
CA GLU A 8 -1.06 8.67 14.32
C GLU A 8 0.00 7.90 13.50
N ARG A 9 -0.33 6.66 13.09
CA ARG A 9 0.47 5.86 12.17
C ARG A 9 -0.47 5.23 11.13
N PRO A 10 -0.52 5.74 9.89
CA PRO A 10 -1.42 5.21 8.87
C PRO A 10 -1.00 3.78 8.51
N PHE A 11 -1.99 2.93 8.26
CA PHE A 11 -1.79 1.58 7.73
C PHE A 11 -2.71 1.31 6.54
N ALA A 12 -2.27 0.44 5.65
CA ALA A 12 -2.97 0.06 4.45
C ALA A 12 -3.22 -1.44 4.42
N ILE A 13 -4.39 -1.83 3.92
CA ILE A 13 -4.65 -3.22 3.52
C ILE A 13 -4.28 -3.34 2.05
N VAL A 14 -3.43 -4.27 1.67
CA VAL A 14 -2.96 -4.46 0.29
C VAL A 14 -3.11 -5.91 -0.13
N ARG A 15 -3.30 -6.16 -1.44
CA ARG A 15 -3.29 -7.52 -2.00
C ARG A 15 -1.97 -7.78 -2.70
N ALA A 16 -1.22 -8.78 -2.24
CA ALA A 16 0.00 -9.25 -2.89
C ALA A 16 -0.24 -10.69 -3.37
N GLY A 17 -0.36 -10.88 -4.69
CA GLY A 17 -0.80 -12.15 -5.25
C GLY A 17 -2.22 -12.52 -4.77
N GLN A 18 -2.34 -13.67 -4.09
CA GLN A 18 -3.61 -14.18 -3.55
C GLN A 18 -3.85 -13.82 -2.08
N ALA A 19 -2.87 -13.20 -1.41
CA ALA A 19 -2.93 -12.90 0.01
C ALA A 19 -3.24 -11.42 0.28
N MET A 20 -3.99 -11.18 1.35
CA MET A 20 -4.27 -9.86 1.89
C MET A 20 -3.31 -9.58 3.04
N HIS A 21 -2.70 -8.41 3.05
CA HIS A 21 -1.76 -7.97 4.07
C HIS A 21 -2.19 -6.64 4.67
N VAL A 22 -2.06 -6.51 5.98
CA VAL A 22 -2.11 -5.22 6.67
C VAL A 22 -0.67 -4.75 6.79
N VAL A 23 -0.38 -3.54 6.31
CA VAL A 23 0.98 -3.00 6.30
C VAL A 23 1.04 -1.54 6.75
N SER A 24 2.17 -1.21 7.35
CA SER A 24 2.58 0.13 7.74
C SER A 24 3.81 0.57 6.95
N GLU A 25 4.15 1.85 7.04
CA GLU A 25 5.40 2.36 6.45
C GLU A 25 6.62 1.63 7.03
N GLY A 26 7.52 1.21 6.14
CA GLY A 26 8.71 0.43 6.48
C GLY A 26 8.54 -1.08 6.33
N ASP A 27 7.31 -1.59 6.28
CA ASP A 27 7.05 -3.04 6.17
C ASP A 27 7.56 -3.63 4.85
N LEU A 28 7.94 -4.90 4.91
CA LEU A 28 8.39 -5.68 3.76
C LEU A 28 7.38 -6.79 3.46
N ILE A 29 6.87 -6.82 2.22
CA ILE A 29 6.00 -7.89 1.72
C ILE A 29 6.74 -8.61 0.59
N GLY A 30 7.30 -9.78 0.89
CA GLY A 30 8.20 -10.47 -0.03
C GLY A 30 9.46 -9.62 -0.30
N THR A 31 9.63 -9.11 -1.52
CA THR A 31 10.76 -8.25 -1.92
C THR A 31 10.40 -6.76 -2.02
N VAL A 32 9.17 -6.40 -1.67
CA VAL A 32 8.63 -5.05 -1.83
C VAL A 32 8.55 -4.35 -0.49
N ARG A 33 9.09 -3.14 -0.38
CA ARG A 33 9.01 -2.30 0.82
C ARG A 33 7.91 -1.25 0.69
N VAL A 34 7.11 -1.08 1.74
CA VAL A 34 6.18 0.04 1.85
C VAL A 34 6.95 1.27 2.28
N VAL A 35 6.98 2.30 1.43
CA VAL A 35 7.79 3.51 1.66
C VAL A 35 6.96 4.63 2.25
N ARG A 36 5.73 4.78 1.78
CA ARG A 36 4.81 5.83 2.23
C ARG A 36 3.36 5.39 2.14
N ILE A 37 2.57 5.73 3.13
CA ILE A 37 1.12 5.58 3.15
C ILE A 37 0.53 6.97 3.36
N ASP A 38 -0.05 7.51 2.31
CA ASP A 38 -0.66 8.83 2.31
C ASP A 38 -2.18 8.67 2.41
N ALA A 39 -2.71 8.87 3.61
CA ALA A 39 -4.13 8.71 3.90
C ALA A 39 -4.99 9.78 3.19
N GLU A 40 -4.50 11.01 3.11
CA GLU A 40 -5.18 12.16 2.49
C GLU A 40 -5.42 11.90 0.99
N THR A 41 -4.38 11.49 0.27
CA THR A 41 -4.45 11.21 -1.17
C THR A 41 -4.83 9.77 -1.49
N ARG A 42 -5.09 8.96 -0.45
CA ARG A 42 -5.36 7.53 -0.53
C ARG A 42 -4.33 6.78 -1.38
N LYS A 43 -3.04 7.00 -1.11
CA LYS A 43 -1.95 6.49 -1.95
C LYS A 43 -0.98 5.67 -1.12
N VAL A 44 -0.53 4.55 -1.66
CA VAL A 44 0.56 3.75 -1.09
C VAL A 44 1.70 3.72 -2.09
N VAL A 45 2.91 4.05 -1.62
CA VAL A 45 4.14 4.01 -2.41
C VAL A 45 4.94 2.79 -1.98
N PHE A 46 5.31 1.98 -2.96
CA PHE A 46 6.10 0.78 -2.78
C PHE A 46 7.46 0.94 -3.47
N ALA A 47 8.51 0.40 -2.88
CA ALA A 47 9.81 0.25 -3.53
C ALA A 47 10.11 -1.23 -3.78
N PHE A 48 10.60 -1.52 -4.99
CA PHE A 48 11.11 -2.83 -5.37
C PHE A 48 12.41 -2.61 -6.16
N ASN A 49 13.52 -3.18 -5.68
CA ASN A 49 14.85 -2.90 -6.21
C ASN A 49 15.13 -1.38 -6.30
N SER A 50 15.48 -0.87 -7.49
CA SER A 50 15.77 0.54 -7.77
C SER A 50 14.55 1.32 -8.29
N SER A 51 13.33 0.77 -8.16
CA SER A 51 12.11 1.37 -8.71
C SER A 51 11.05 1.57 -7.64
N THR A 52 10.21 2.58 -7.85
CA THR A 52 9.06 2.88 -7.00
C THR A 52 7.76 2.75 -7.80
N ALA A 53 6.74 2.16 -7.19
CA ALA A 53 5.39 2.07 -7.73
C ALA A 53 4.40 2.76 -6.79
N GLU A 54 3.40 3.40 -7.38
CA GLU A 54 2.38 4.13 -6.63
C GLU A 54 1.02 3.49 -6.89
N VAL A 55 0.28 3.18 -5.82
CA VAL A 55 -1.05 2.61 -5.90
C VAL A 55 -2.03 3.56 -5.24
N ARG A 56 -3.02 4.02 -6.01
CA ARG A 56 -4.15 4.79 -5.49
C ARG A 56 -5.25 3.84 -5.02
N LEU A 57 -5.71 4.04 -3.81
CA LEU A 57 -6.74 3.27 -3.13
C LEU A 57 -8.08 3.98 -3.33
N GLY A 58 -9.00 3.31 -4.03
CA GLY A 58 -10.35 3.84 -4.28
C GLY A 58 -10.65 4.28 -5.72
N GLY A 59 -9.92 3.79 -6.72
CA GLY A 59 -10.32 3.89 -8.13
C GLY A 59 -10.75 2.53 -8.66
N ASP A 60 -11.98 2.45 -9.14
CA ASP A 60 -12.61 1.36 -9.88
C ASP A 60 -11.62 0.37 -10.54
N GLN A 61 -11.44 -0.81 -9.93
CA GLN A 61 -11.00 -1.97 -10.70
C GLN A 61 -12.27 -2.61 -11.26
N SER A 62 -12.79 -2.02 -12.35
CA SER A 62 -13.71 -2.72 -13.23
C SER A 62 -13.04 -3.99 -13.77
N PRO A 63 -13.81 -5.07 -13.99
CA PRO A 63 -13.32 -6.44 -14.17
C PRO A 63 -12.39 -6.65 -15.35
#